data_AF-A0A3D3X2T0-F1
#
_entry.id   AF-A0A3D3X2T0-F1
#
_cell.length_a   1.000
_cell.length_b   1.000
_cell.length_c   1.000
_cell.angle_alpha   90.00
_cell.angle_beta   90.00
_cell.angle_gamma   90.00
#
_symmetry.space_group_name_H-M   'P 1'
#
loop_
_entity.id
_entity.type
_entity.pdbx_description
1 polymer ?
#
loop_
_entity_poly.entity_id
_entity_poly.type
_entity_poly.pdbx_seq_one_letter_code
_entity_poly.pdbx_strand_id
1 'polypeptide(L)'
;MSQMTPPDAIKEDSMEKQKQMISANFHELAQAPQQGRKVVSTFVPGNINELLMCFDMARNLPEINALQNGMRKKTGRMIMEAERSGHSEDVCTYVKADLGMMAQGNIGPTGETLPKPDLLLLSYTGCFTFMKWFELVREQYDCETSMLHIPYQGDGTINENMRDYVVKQLREEVIPTLERVSGVKFDIDRLREYMRESAKSEEDLVWVLQTAKNRPSP
;
A
#
# COMPACT_ATOMS: atom_id res chain seq x y z
N MET A 1 -42.80 0.92 -12.41
CA MET A 1 -41.64 1.18 -13.28
C MET A 1 -40.79 -0.08 -13.27
N SER A 2 -40.69 -0.79 -14.40
CA SER A 2 -39.90 -2.02 -14.50
C SER A 2 -38.42 -1.62 -14.41
N GLN A 3 -37.71 -2.10 -13.38
CA GLN A 3 -36.26 -1.93 -13.30
C GLN A 3 -35.64 -2.79 -14.40
N MET A 4 -35.23 -2.16 -15.50
CA MET A 4 -34.38 -2.83 -16.49
C MET A 4 -33.08 -3.19 -15.78
N THR A 5 -32.79 -4.49 -15.70
CA THR A 5 -31.47 -4.97 -15.30
C THR A 5 -30.43 -4.29 -16.17
N PRO A 6 -29.40 -3.64 -15.59
CA PRO A 6 -28.32 -3.07 -16.38
C PRO A 6 -27.74 -4.14 -17.29
N PRO A 7 -27.43 -3.84 -18.55
CA PRO A 7 -26.73 -4.79 -19.41
C PRO A 7 -25.42 -5.23 -18.73
N ASP A 8 -25.11 -6.52 -18.83
CA ASP A 8 -23.85 -7.04 -18.29
C ASP A 8 -22.68 -6.30 -18.96
N ALA A 9 -21.79 -5.76 -18.13
CA ALA A 9 -20.61 -5.06 -18.62
C ALA A 9 -19.72 -6.06 -19.39
N ILE A 10 -19.56 -5.84 -20.70
CA ILE A 10 -18.60 -6.59 -21.51
C ILE A 10 -17.21 -6.12 -21.09
N LYS A 11 -16.43 -7.03 -20.52
CA LYS A 11 -15.07 -6.74 -20.09
C LYS A 11 -14.08 -7.18 -21.14
N GLU A 12 -13.07 -6.34 -21.32
CA GLU A 12 -11.91 -6.69 -22.14
C GLU A 12 -11.00 -7.68 -21.41
N ASP A 13 -10.19 -8.41 -22.18
CA ASP A 13 -9.21 -9.36 -21.65
C ASP A 13 -8.24 -8.69 -20.67
N SER A 14 -7.88 -7.42 -20.93
CA SER A 14 -7.03 -6.59 -20.06
C SER A 14 -7.66 -6.38 -18.67
N MET A 15 -8.97 -6.13 -18.60
CA MET A 15 -9.71 -5.91 -17.35
C MET A 15 -9.81 -7.20 -16.53
N GLU A 16 -10.04 -8.34 -17.19
CA GLU A 16 -10.04 -9.64 -16.52
C GLU A 16 -8.63 -10.01 -16.02
N LYS A 17 -7.59 -9.73 -16.82
CA LYS A 17 -6.21 -9.94 -16.40
C LYS A 17 -5.85 -9.08 -15.17
N GLN A 18 -6.22 -7.80 -15.17
CA GLN A 18 -6.01 -6.90 -14.03
C GLN A 18 -6.72 -7.43 -12.78
N LYS A 19 -7.98 -7.86 -12.90
CA LYS A 19 -8.74 -8.43 -11.79
C LYS A 19 -8.07 -9.68 -11.23
N GLN A 20 -7.59 -10.56 -12.09
CA GLN A 20 -6.85 -11.77 -11.69
C GLN A 20 -5.57 -11.40 -10.93
N MET A 21 -4.79 -10.43 -11.43
CA MET A 21 -3.55 -9.99 -10.78
C MET A 21 -3.81 -9.39 -9.39
N ILE A 22 -4.84 -8.56 -9.24
CA ILE A 22 -5.21 -7.98 -7.95
C ILE A 22 -5.62 -9.09 -6.97
N SER A 23 -6.48 -10.02 -7.40
CA SER A 23 -6.90 -11.15 -6.57
C SER A 23 -5.72 -12.04 -6.18
N ALA A 24 -4.81 -12.33 -7.11
CA ALA A 24 -3.61 -13.11 -6.85
C ALA A 24 -2.70 -12.43 -5.82
N ASN A 25 -2.49 -11.12 -5.92
CA ASN A 25 -1.70 -10.37 -4.95
C ASN A 25 -2.26 -10.48 -3.52
N PHE A 26 -3.60 -10.40 -3.34
CA PHE A 26 -4.21 -10.59 -2.03
C PHE A 26 -4.08 -12.02 -1.50
N HIS A 27 -4.23 -13.00 -2.39
CA HIS A 27 -4.05 -14.40 -2.02
C HIS A 27 -2.60 -14.69 -1.60
N GLU A 28 -1.62 -14.23 -2.39
CA GLU A 28 -0.20 -14.33 -2.05
C GLU A 28 0.12 -13.64 -0.73
N LEU A 29 -0.45 -12.47 -0.47
CA LEU A 29 -0.29 -11.77 0.80
C LEU A 29 -0.86 -12.60 1.97
N ALA A 30 -2.07 -13.15 1.83
CA ALA A 30 -2.69 -13.98 2.86
C ALA A 30 -1.90 -15.26 3.17
N GLN A 31 -1.22 -15.83 2.16
CA GLN A 31 -0.43 -17.06 2.28
C GLN A 31 1.06 -16.83 2.61
N ALA A 32 1.51 -15.56 2.64
CA ALA A 32 2.92 -15.23 2.83
C ALA A 32 3.53 -15.84 4.11
N PRO A 33 2.86 -15.79 5.29
CA PRO A 33 3.41 -16.39 6.50
C PRO A 33 3.60 -17.91 6.41
N GLN A 34 2.66 -18.62 5.77
CA GLN A 34 2.72 -20.07 5.58
C GLN A 34 3.87 -20.49 4.65
N GLN A 35 4.30 -19.58 3.78
CA GLN A 35 5.44 -19.75 2.87
C GLN A 35 6.76 -19.26 3.49
N GLY A 36 6.75 -18.83 4.76
CA GLY A 36 7.94 -18.32 5.45
C GLY A 36 8.36 -16.90 5.02
N ARG A 37 7.53 -16.20 4.25
CA ARG A 37 7.80 -14.82 3.81
C ARG A 37 7.34 -13.83 4.88
N LYS A 38 8.20 -12.85 5.14
CA LYS A 38 7.92 -11.76 6.10
C LYS A 38 6.99 -10.73 5.49
N VAL A 39 6.14 -10.15 6.31
CA VAL A 39 5.14 -9.16 5.87
C VAL A 39 5.55 -7.77 6.35
N VAL A 40 5.58 -6.81 5.43
CA VAL A 40 5.69 -5.38 5.74
C VAL A 40 4.37 -4.68 5.43
N SER A 41 3.84 -3.95 6.41
CA SER A 41 2.72 -3.03 6.17
C SER A 41 3.26 -1.61 5.99
N THR A 42 2.94 -0.98 4.87
CA THR A 42 3.35 0.39 4.52
C THR A 42 2.22 1.12 3.78
N PHE A 43 2.38 2.39 3.49
CA PHE A 43 1.38 3.21 2.81
C PHE A 43 1.74 3.43 1.34
N VAL A 44 0.77 3.77 0.51
CA VAL A 44 0.97 3.98 -0.94
C VAL A 44 1.84 5.22 -1.25
N PRO A 45 1.61 6.41 -0.65
CA PRO A 45 2.43 7.59 -0.94
C PRO A 45 3.88 7.38 -0.51
N GLY A 46 4.81 7.66 -1.42
CA GLY A 46 6.24 7.58 -1.11
C GLY A 46 6.76 6.18 -0.83
N ASN A 47 5.98 5.14 -1.11
CA ASN A 47 6.38 3.77 -0.87
C ASN A 47 7.67 3.42 -1.64
N ILE A 48 8.43 2.48 -1.09
CA ILE A 48 9.73 2.03 -1.63
C ILE A 48 9.64 0.56 -2.04
N ASN A 49 8.64 0.24 -2.86
CA ASN A 49 8.25 -1.13 -3.19
C ASN A 49 9.41 -2.01 -3.67
N GLU A 50 10.23 -1.46 -4.56
CA GLU A 50 11.38 -2.10 -5.18
C GLU A 50 12.41 -2.48 -4.12
N LEU A 51 12.60 -1.61 -3.11
CA LEU A 51 13.46 -1.92 -1.98
C LEU A 51 12.89 -3.08 -1.16
N LEU A 52 11.60 -3.06 -0.83
CA LEU A 52 10.94 -4.14 -0.08
C LEU A 52 11.03 -5.49 -0.81
N MET A 53 10.92 -5.47 -2.14
CA MET A 53 11.09 -6.66 -2.98
C MET A 53 12.52 -7.23 -2.93
N CYS A 54 13.54 -6.40 -2.72
CA CYS A 54 14.92 -6.88 -2.53
C CYS A 54 15.07 -7.78 -1.30
N PHE A 55 14.20 -7.61 -0.31
CA PHE A 55 14.18 -8.39 0.94
C PHE A 55 13.13 -9.52 0.94
N ASP A 56 12.54 -9.83 -0.21
CA ASP A 56 11.48 -10.84 -0.38
C ASP A 56 10.30 -10.69 0.61
N MET A 57 9.98 -9.44 0.99
CA MET A 57 8.87 -9.17 1.87
C MET A 57 7.55 -9.14 1.08
N ALA A 58 6.53 -9.80 1.62
CA ALA A 58 5.15 -9.58 1.20
C ALA A 58 4.69 -8.22 1.72
N ARG A 59 3.92 -7.49 0.92
CA ARG A 59 3.63 -6.07 1.17
C ARG A 59 2.14 -5.87 1.30
N ASN A 60 1.74 -5.37 2.47
CA ASN A 60 0.38 -4.99 2.75
C ASN A 60 0.25 -3.47 2.66
N LEU A 61 -0.74 -2.98 1.94
CA LEU A 61 -1.00 -1.55 1.73
C LEU A 61 -2.41 -1.22 2.27
N PRO A 62 -2.54 -0.68 3.49
CA PRO A 62 -3.83 -0.42 4.12
C PRO A 62 -4.79 0.43 3.26
N GLU A 63 -4.31 1.43 2.51
CA GLU A 63 -5.19 2.22 1.62
C GLU A 63 -5.77 1.37 0.49
N ILE A 64 -4.97 0.45 -0.06
CA ILE A 64 -5.44 -0.46 -1.11
C ILE A 64 -6.47 -1.43 -0.53
N ASN A 65 -6.29 -1.89 0.71
CA ASN A 65 -7.29 -2.72 1.39
C ASN A 65 -8.61 -1.98 1.54
N ALA A 66 -8.56 -0.74 2.04
CA ALA A 66 -9.74 0.12 2.19
C ALA A 66 -10.43 0.40 0.85
N LEU A 67 -9.65 0.75 -0.20
CA LEU A 67 -10.16 0.99 -1.55
C LEU A 67 -10.83 -0.24 -2.14
N GLN A 68 -10.19 -1.40 -2.07
CA GLN A 68 -10.69 -2.63 -2.65
C GLN A 68 -11.94 -3.14 -1.90
N ASN A 69 -12.02 -2.93 -0.59
CA ASN A 69 -13.25 -3.13 0.17
C ASN A 69 -14.34 -2.11 -0.22
N GLY A 70 -13.97 -0.86 -0.50
CA GLY A 70 -14.88 0.21 -0.93
C GLY A 70 -15.52 -0.11 -2.29
N MET A 71 -14.73 -0.53 -3.26
CA MET A 71 -15.20 -1.00 -4.58
C MET A 71 -16.17 -2.20 -4.47
N ARG A 72 -16.05 -3.00 -3.40
CA ARG A 72 -16.93 -4.13 -3.08
C ARG A 72 -18.10 -3.77 -2.17
N LYS A 73 -18.30 -2.47 -1.87
CA LYS A 73 -19.34 -1.95 -0.97
C LYS A 73 -19.29 -2.54 0.44
N LYS A 74 -18.09 -2.91 0.93
CA LYS A 74 -17.87 -3.50 2.26
C LYS A 74 -17.53 -2.45 3.34
N THR A 75 -16.94 -1.32 2.96
CA THR A 75 -16.40 -0.32 3.91
C THR A 75 -17.42 0.35 4.80
N GLY A 76 -18.70 0.42 4.41
CA GLY A 76 -19.74 1.05 5.25
C GLY A 76 -19.83 0.43 6.65
N ARG A 77 -19.76 -0.90 6.75
CA ARG A 77 -19.76 -1.60 8.04
C ARG A 77 -18.47 -1.42 8.82
N MET A 78 -17.33 -1.30 8.12
CA MET A 78 -16.03 -1.07 8.76
C MET A 78 -15.98 0.34 9.36
N ILE A 79 -16.42 1.35 8.60
CA ILE A 79 -16.47 2.74 9.04
C ILE A 79 -17.36 2.89 10.29
N MET A 80 -18.57 2.32 10.27
CA MET A 80 -19.47 2.34 11.44
C MET A 80 -18.86 1.68 12.68
N GLU A 81 -18.02 0.65 12.50
CA GLU A 81 -17.34 0.01 13.62
C GLU A 81 -16.25 0.91 14.21
N ALA A 82 -15.44 1.55 13.36
CA ALA A 82 -14.44 2.52 13.82
C ALA A 82 -15.07 3.74 14.52
N GLU A 83 -16.22 4.22 14.03
CA GLU A 83 -16.95 5.31 14.69
C GLU A 83 -17.49 4.87 16.05
N ARG A 84 -18.06 3.65 16.14
CA ARG A 84 -18.49 3.05 17.41
C ARG A 84 -17.35 2.89 18.40
N SER A 85 -16.13 2.63 17.92
CA SER A 85 -14.94 2.53 18.78
C SER A 85 -14.36 3.90 19.17
N GLY A 86 -14.99 5.01 18.78
CA GLY A 86 -14.66 6.37 19.23
C GLY A 86 -13.92 7.23 18.22
N HIS A 87 -13.73 6.78 16.97
CA HIS A 87 -13.16 7.64 15.93
C HIS A 87 -14.19 8.66 15.41
N SER A 88 -13.78 9.93 15.29
CA SER A 88 -14.65 10.98 14.74
C SER A 88 -15.07 10.67 13.30
N GLU A 89 -16.31 11.04 12.94
CA GLU A 89 -16.82 10.94 11.58
C GLU A 89 -15.97 11.73 10.57
N ASP A 90 -15.29 12.80 11.02
CA ASP A 90 -14.41 13.65 10.21
C ASP A 90 -13.05 13.00 9.88
N VAL A 91 -12.72 11.87 10.51
CA VAL A 91 -11.49 11.13 10.20
C VAL A 91 -11.59 10.54 8.79
N CYS A 92 -10.47 10.54 8.06
CA CYS A 92 -10.36 9.95 6.73
C CYS A 92 -10.98 8.54 6.68
N THR A 93 -11.79 8.29 5.66
CA THR A 93 -12.50 7.00 5.50
C THR A 93 -11.55 5.83 5.25
N TYR A 94 -10.33 6.04 4.73
CA TYR A 94 -9.31 4.98 4.69
C TYR A 94 -8.93 4.51 6.09
N VAL A 95 -8.67 5.45 7.00
CA VAL A 95 -8.32 5.14 8.40
C VAL A 95 -9.46 4.39 9.07
N LYS A 96 -10.70 4.92 8.98
CA LYS A 96 -11.88 4.26 9.58
C LYS A 96 -12.16 2.89 8.97
N ALA A 97 -12.00 2.74 7.66
CA ALA A 97 -12.18 1.44 7.00
C ALA A 97 -11.12 0.42 7.43
N ASP A 98 -9.86 0.83 7.56
CA ASP A 98 -8.78 -0.05 7.99
C ASP A 98 -8.93 -0.48 9.45
N LEU A 99 -9.10 0.47 10.38
CA LEU A 99 -9.29 0.18 11.80
C LEU A 99 -10.57 -0.65 12.05
N GLY A 100 -11.64 -0.32 11.34
CA GLY A 100 -12.88 -1.10 11.39
C GLY A 100 -12.73 -2.51 10.81
N MET A 101 -11.95 -2.68 9.74
CA MET A 101 -11.61 -4.00 9.21
C MET A 101 -10.80 -4.81 10.23
N MET A 102 -9.81 -4.19 10.87
CA MET A 102 -9.01 -4.83 11.93
C MET A 102 -9.90 -5.27 13.10
N ALA A 103 -10.81 -4.41 13.57
CA ALA A 103 -11.78 -4.74 14.62
C ALA A 103 -12.73 -5.90 14.25
N GLN A 104 -12.98 -6.11 12.95
CA GLN A 104 -13.84 -7.17 12.41
C GLN A 104 -13.09 -8.45 12.02
N GLY A 105 -11.88 -8.66 12.56
CA GLY A 105 -11.08 -9.86 12.31
C GLY A 105 -10.12 -9.75 11.13
N ASN A 106 -9.85 -8.53 10.66
CA ASN A 106 -8.87 -8.19 9.63
C ASN A 106 -9.07 -8.95 8.31
N ILE A 107 -10.33 -9.11 7.89
CA ILE A 107 -10.68 -9.83 6.66
C ILE A 107 -10.49 -8.92 5.45
N GLY A 108 -9.59 -9.32 4.57
CA GLY A 108 -9.22 -8.59 3.37
C GLY A 108 -10.31 -8.59 2.29
N PRO A 109 -10.09 -7.83 1.20
CA PRO A 109 -11.09 -7.66 0.14
C PRO A 109 -11.55 -8.96 -0.54
N THR A 110 -10.65 -9.95 -0.64
CA THR A 110 -10.91 -11.29 -1.22
C THR A 110 -11.56 -12.27 -0.25
N GLY A 111 -11.75 -11.88 1.01
CA GLY A 111 -12.38 -12.73 2.04
C GLY A 111 -11.40 -13.54 2.87
N GLU A 112 -10.11 -13.48 2.56
CA GLU A 112 -9.04 -14.08 3.36
C GLU A 112 -8.60 -13.12 4.48
N THR A 113 -8.16 -13.67 5.61
CA THR A 113 -7.57 -12.86 6.69
C THR A 113 -6.24 -12.28 6.24
N LEU A 114 -6.07 -10.97 6.39
CA LEU A 114 -4.78 -10.33 6.14
C LEU A 114 -3.80 -10.67 7.27
N PRO A 115 -2.54 -11.01 6.94
CA PRO A 115 -1.56 -11.39 7.94
C PRO A 115 -1.18 -10.19 8.82
N LYS A 116 -0.78 -10.47 10.06
CA LYS A 116 -0.12 -9.46 10.89
C LYS A 116 1.25 -9.12 10.27
N PRO A 117 1.65 -7.85 10.22
CA PRO A 117 2.98 -7.47 9.73
C PRO A 117 4.08 -7.89 10.71
N ASP A 118 5.23 -8.26 10.16
CA ASP A 118 6.50 -8.36 10.89
C ASP A 118 7.19 -6.99 11.01
N LEU A 119 6.93 -6.07 10.08
CA LEU A 119 7.42 -4.70 10.07
C LEU A 119 6.31 -3.71 9.67
N LEU A 120 6.21 -2.61 10.41
CA LEU A 120 5.49 -1.42 9.99
C LEU A 120 6.49 -0.40 9.46
N LEU A 121 6.34 0.00 8.19
CA LEU A 121 7.21 1.00 7.57
C LEU A 121 6.41 2.24 7.18
N LEU A 122 6.67 3.36 7.85
CA LEU A 122 6.10 4.65 7.46
C LEU A 122 7.04 5.36 6.49
N SER A 123 6.72 5.40 5.21
CA SER A 123 7.30 6.40 4.30
C SER A 123 6.51 7.70 4.42
N TYR A 124 7.01 8.65 5.19
CA TYR A 124 6.31 9.89 5.47
C TYR A 124 6.58 10.92 4.38
N THR A 125 5.77 10.84 3.33
CA THR A 125 5.60 11.89 2.30
C THR A 125 4.26 12.60 2.37
N GLY A 126 3.35 12.08 3.20
CA GLY A 126 1.94 12.42 3.20
C GLY A 126 1.53 13.46 4.24
N CYS A 127 0.22 13.58 4.42
CA CYS A 127 -0.36 14.44 5.44
C CYS A 127 -0.20 13.87 6.85
N PHE A 128 -0.41 14.73 7.85
CA PHE A 128 -0.35 14.37 9.27
C PHE A 128 -1.27 13.19 9.65
N THR A 129 -2.37 12.99 8.92
CA THR A 129 -3.27 11.84 9.10
C THR A 129 -2.54 10.49 8.97
N PHE A 130 -1.58 10.36 8.05
CA PHE A 130 -0.81 9.12 7.88
C PHE A 130 0.07 8.81 9.09
N MET A 131 0.66 9.84 9.71
CA MET A 131 1.45 9.68 10.93
C MET A 131 0.57 9.20 12.09
N LYS A 132 -0.60 9.83 12.28
CA LYS A 132 -1.53 9.42 13.35
C LYS A 132 -2.15 8.05 13.09
N TRP A 133 -2.47 7.74 11.85
CA TRP A 133 -2.93 6.40 11.48
C TRP A 133 -1.85 5.35 11.74
N PHE A 134 -0.59 5.64 11.38
CA PHE A 134 0.54 4.76 11.67
C PHE A 134 0.71 4.48 13.16
N GLU A 135 0.57 5.51 14.02
CA GLU A 135 0.63 5.34 15.47
C GLU A 135 -0.46 4.39 15.99
N LEU A 136 -1.70 4.52 15.50
CA LEU A 136 -2.81 3.64 15.85
C LEU A 136 -2.54 2.20 15.41
N VAL A 137 -2.09 2.02 14.16
CA VAL A 137 -1.78 0.71 13.61
C VAL A 137 -0.62 0.05 14.36
N ARG A 138 0.39 0.83 14.75
CA ARG A 138 1.50 0.37 15.59
C ARG A 138 1.02 -0.12 16.96
N GLU A 139 0.14 0.64 17.61
CA GLU A 139 -0.43 0.24 18.91
C GLU A 139 -1.23 -1.08 18.80
N GLN A 140 -1.93 -1.29 17.67
CA GLN A 140 -2.73 -2.49 17.44
C GLN A 140 -1.88 -3.74 17.13
N TYR A 141 -0.82 -3.60 16.32
CA TYR A 141 0.00 -4.74 15.90
C TYR A 141 1.15 -5.05 16.85
N ASP A 142 1.62 -4.06 17.62
CA ASP A 142 2.77 -4.18 18.53
C ASP A 142 3.98 -4.84 17.87
N CYS A 143 4.32 -4.38 16.67
CA CYS A 143 5.43 -4.90 15.88
C CYS A 143 6.53 -3.86 15.66
N GLU A 144 7.67 -4.33 15.18
CA GLU A 144 8.80 -3.48 14.87
C GLU A 144 8.41 -2.40 13.84
N THR A 145 8.90 -1.19 14.04
CA THR A 145 8.55 -0.03 13.20
C THR A 145 9.78 0.69 12.70
N SER A 146 9.76 1.10 11.43
CA SER A 146 10.75 1.99 10.85
C SER A 146 10.05 3.15 10.14
N MET A 147 10.73 4.28 10.03
CA MET A 147 10.21 5.47 9.35
C MET A 147 11.26 6.01 8.38
N LEU A 148 10.82 6.28 7.16
CA LEU A 148 11.54 7.09 6.19
C LEU A 148 10.89 8.47 6.14
N HIS A 149 11.56 9.48 6.67
CA HIS A 149 11.06 10.85 6.65
C HIS A 149 11.50 11.57 5.38
N ILE A 150 10.54 12.06 4.60
CA ILE A 150 10.82 12.88 3.42
C ILE A 150 10.62 14.36 3.77
N PRO A 151 11.67 15.21 3.70
CA PRO A 151 11.56 16.62 4.04
C PRO A 151 10.51 17.37 3.20
N TYR A 152 9.76 18.26 3.85
CA TYR A 152 8.84 19.15 3.16
C TYR A 152 9.60 20.13 2.25
N GLN A 153 9.16 20.23 1.00
CA GLN A 153 9.77 21.10 -0.01
C GLN A 153 9.11 22.48 -0.01
N GLY A 154 9.30 23.25 1.07
CA GLY A 154 8.68 24.59 1.22
C GLY A 154 9.08 25.58 0.13
N ASP A 155 10.32 25.48 -0.36
CA ASP A 155 10.86 26.35 -1.41
C ASP A 155 10.58 25.82 -2.83
N GLY A 156 9.87 24.69 -2.97
CA GLY A 156 9.58 24.05 -4.26
C GLY A 156 10.79 23.45 -4.98
N THR A 157 11.96 23.41 -4.32
CA THR A 157 13.20 22.86 -4.88
C THR A 157 13.82 21.86 -3.93
N ILE A 158 14.37 20.78 -4.49
CA ILE A 158 15.14 19.79 -3.72
C ILE A 158 16.58 20.30 -3.58
N ASN A 159 17.06 20.43 -2.33
CA ASN A 159 18.46 20.75 -2.06
C ASN A 159 19.27 19.50 -1.67
N GLU A 160 20.59 19.63 -1.68
CA GLU A 160 21.52 18.53 -1.39
C GLU A 160 21.32 17.96 0.02
N ASN A 161 21.11 18.81 1.03
CA ASN A 161 20.88 18.38 2.40
C ASN A 161 19.62 17.51 2.54
N MET A 162 18.54 17.83 1.81
CA MET A 162 17.32 17.03 1.77
C MET A 162 17.59 15.65 1.18
N ARG A 163 18.30 15.58 0.05
CA ARG A 163 18.69 14.31 -0.58
C ARG A 163 19.56 13.48 0.36
N ASP A 164 20.60 14.09 0.90
CA ASP A 164 21.57 13.40 1.76
C ASP A 164 20.93 12.89 3.05
N TYR A 165 19.97 13.65 3.61
CA TYR A 165 19.16 13.21 4.74
C TYR A 165 18.32 11.96 4.44
N VAL A 166 17.67 11.90 3.27
CA VAL A 166 16.89 10.72 2.85
C VAL A 166 17.82 9.52 2.60
N VAL A 167 18.95 9.74 1.90
CA VAL A 167 19.94 8.69 1.64
C VAL A 167 20.53 8.14 2.93
N LYS A 168 20.82 9.00 3.89
CA LYS A 168 21.33 8.61 5.22
C LYS A 168 20.34 7.72 5.94
N GLN A 169 19.07 8.12 6.04
CA GLN A 169 18.01 7.29 6.65
C GLN A 169 17.87 5.93 5.98
N LEU A 170 17.90 5.89 4.64
CA LEU A 170 17.83 4.63 3.90
C LEU A 170 18.99 3.70 4.26
N ARG A 171 20.23 4.22 4.30
CA ARG A 171 21.45 3.43 4.54
C ARG A 171 21.62 3.01 6.01
N GLU A 172 21.31 3.89 6.94
CA GLU A 172 21.63 3.71 8.35
C GLU A 172 20.47 3.12 9.16
N GLU A 173 19.21 3.30 8.73
CA GLU A 173 18.03 2.91 9.51
C GLU A 173 17.14 1.90 8.78
N VAL A 174 16.68 2.25 7.57
CA VAL A 174 15.67 1.45 6.85
C VAL A 174 16.24 0.14 6.34
N ILE A 175 17.34 0.17 5.57
CA ILE A 175 17.98 -1.04 5.04
C ILE A 175 18.43 -1.98 6.16
N PRO A 176 19.13 -1.52 7.22
CA PRO A 176 19.50 -2.40 8.34
C PRO A 176 18.30 -3.02 9.06
N THR A 177 17.20 -2.30 9.17
CA THR A 177 15.95 -2.84 9.76
C THR A 177 15.33 -3.90 8.85
N LEU A 178 15.28 -3.66 7.53
CA LEU A 178 14.80 -4.64 6.55
C LEU A 178 15.67 -5.90 6.56
N GLU A 179 17.00 -5.77 6.62
CA GLU A 179 17.90 -6.93 6.75
C GLU A 179 17.63 -7.75 8.02
N ARG A 180 17.44 -7.07 9.15
CA ARG A 180 17.18 -7.71 10.45
C ARG A 180 15.85 -8.47 10.46
N VAL A 181 14.77 -7.85 9.97
CA VAL A 181 13.43 -8.45 9.98
C VAL A 181 13.30 -9.57 8.94
N SER A 182 13.80 -9.34 7.73
CA SER A 182 13.68 -10.31 6.63
C SER A 182 14.70 -11.46 6.72
N GLY A 183 15.87 -11.22 7.32
CA GLY A 183 17.02 -12.13 7.24
C GLY A 183 17.73 -12.12 5.87
N VAL A 184 17.30 -11.27 4.94
CA VAL A 184 17.87 -11.14 3.58
C VAL A 184 18.86 -9.98 3.56
N LYS A 185 20.05 -10.18 2.97
CA LYS A 185 21.05 -9.11 2.81
C LYS A 185 20.71 -8.20 1.64
N PHE A 186 20.98 -6.91 1.80
CA PHE A 186 20.71 -5.92 0.78
C PHE A 186 21.62 -6.11 -0.44
N ASP A 187 21.00 -6.15 -1.61
CA ASP A 187 21.67 -6.23 -2.90
C ASP A 187 21.28 -5.02 -3.76
N ILE A 188 22.25 -4.14 -4.02
CA ILE A 188 22.05 -2.93 -4.82
C ILE A 188 21.80 -3.23 -6.30
N ASP A 189 22.33 -4.33 -6.83
CA ASP A 189 22.13 -4.72 -8.23
C ASP A 189 20.73 -5.28 -8.44
N ARG A 190 20.21 -6.03 -7.48
CA ARG A 190 18.79 -6.43 -7.43
C ARG A 190 17.86 -5.21 -7.38
N LEU A 191 18.20 -4.20 -6.56
CA LEU A 191 17.42 -2.95 -6.53
C LEU A 191 17.45 -2.24 -7.88
N ARG A 192 18.63 -2.14 -8.52
CA ARG A 192 18.76 -1.53 -9.85
C ARG A 192 17.92 -2.24 -10.90
N GLU A 193 17.82 -3.57 -10.84
CA GLU A 193 16.96 -4.34 -11.73
C GLU A 193 15.49 -4.01 -11.52
N TYR A 194 14.99 -4.07 -10.28
CA TYR A 194 13.59 -3.72 -10.00
C TYR A 194 13.25 -2.28 -10.38
N MET A 195 14.15 -1.32 -10.13
CA MET A 195 13.95 0.07 -10.54
C MET A 195 13.84 0.22 -12.07
N ARG A 196 14.56 -0.59 -12.86
CA ARG A 196 14.42 -0.58 -14.34
C ARG A 196 13.05 -1.12 -14.76
N GLU A 197 12.56 -2.18 -14.15
CA GLU A 197 11.25 -2.75 -14.48
C GLU A 197 10.09 -1.83 -14.02
N SER A 198 10.25 -1.17 -12.87
CA SER A 198 9.30 -0.14 -12.42
C SER A 198 9.25 1.06 -13.36
N ALA A 199 10.40 1.55 -13.85
CA ALA A 199 10.44 2.64 -14.83
C ALA A 199 9.70 2.26 -16.12
N LYS A 200 9.91 1.05 -16.66
CA LYS A 200 9.17 0.54 -17.81
C LYS A 200 7.66 0.48 -17.55
N SER A 201 7.26 -0.02 -16.37
CA SER A 201 5.85 -0.11 -15.98
C SER A 201 5.19 1.27 -15.87
N GLU A 202 5.91 2.26 -15.37
CA GLU A 202 5.45 3.66 -15.32
C GLU A 202 5.34 4.27 -16.72
N GLU A 203 6.32 4.05 -17.60
CA GLU A 203 6.27 4.49 -18.99
C GLU A 203 5.04 3.93 -19.73
N ASP A 204 4.74 2.64 -19.55
CA ASP A 204 3.54 2.00 -20.11
C ASP A 204 2.25 2.60 -19.55
N LEU A 205 2.18 2.83 -18.23
CA LEU A 205 1.02 3.46 -17.59
C LEU A 205 0.81 4.89 -18.11
N VAL A 206 1.89 5.68 -18.20
CA VAL A 206 1.83 7.04 -18.74
C VAL A 206 1.36 7.00 -20.19
N TRP A 207 1.89 6.08 -21.01
CA TRP A 207 1.45 5.93 -22.40
C TRP A 207 -0.06 5.68 -22.49
N VAL A 208 -0.61 4.74 -21.69
CA VAL A 208 -2.06 4.47 -21.61
C VAL A 208 -2.82 5.74 -21.23
N LEU A 209 -2.40 6.45 -20.17
CA LEU A 209 -3.08 7.68 -19.72
C LEU A 209 -3.03 8.81 -20.78
N GLN A 210 -1.94 8.91 -21.56
CA GLN A 210 -1.83 9.90 -22.62
C GLN A 210 -2.81 9.64 -23.78
N THR A 211 -3.20 8.38 -24.03
CA THR A 211 -4.17 8.04 -25.08
C THR A 211 -5.55 8.68 -24.86
N ALA A 212 -5.92 9.01 -23.61
CA ALA A 212 -7.17 9.69 -23.28
C ALA A 212 -7.27 11.12 -23.84
N LYS A 213 -6.18 11.66 -24.41
CA LYS A 213 -6.17 12.94 -25.14
C LYS A 213 -6.78 12.87 -26.53
N ASN A 214 -6.95 11.66 -27.10
CA ASN A 214 -7.55 11.48 -28.41
C ASN A 214 -9.04 11.89 -28.42
N ARG A 215 -9.59 12.16 -29.60
CA ARG A 215 -11.02 12.50 -29.78
C ARG A 215 -11.65 11.65 -30.89
N PRO A 216 -12.59 10.73 -30.58
CA PRO A 216 -13.03 10.39 -29.22
C PRO A 216 -11.89 9.80 -28.38
N SER A 217 -12.01 9.90 -27.06
CA SER A 217 -11.15 9.09 -26.19
C SER A 217 -11.40 7.62 -26.55
N PRO A 218 -10.35 6.78 -26.61
CA PRO A 218 -10.53 5.34 -26.71
C PRO A 218 -11.36 4.83 -25.54
#